data_AF-A0A9J7GW24-F1
#
_entry.id   AF-A0A9J7GW24-F1
#
_cell.length_a   1.000
_cell.length_b   1.000
_cell.length_c   1.000
_cell.angle_alpha   90.00
_cell.angle_beta   90.00
_cell.angle_gamma   90.00
#
_symmetry.space_group_name_H-M   'P 1'
#
loop_
_entity.id
_entity.type
_entity.pdbx_description
1 polymer ?
#
loop_
_entity_poly.entity_id
_entity_poly.type
_entity_poly.pdbx_seq_one_letter_code
_entity_poly.pdbx_strand_id
1 'polypeptide(L)'
;MGVDYYAVLQVTRNSEDAQIKKAYRKLALKNHPLKSNEPSAPEIFKQIAEAYDVLSDQFFDAEGNDIDLNFGGLRGRGVQKQDPPIERDLYLSLEDLFFGCTKKIKISRRVLNEDKYSSTIKDKILTIDVRPGWRQGTRITFEKEGDQGPNIIPADIIFVVKEKLHPRFRRERDNLLFVYPIPLGKALTCCTVEVRTLDDRLLNIPINDIVHWKKEKTESLDNQSLSWSPSLERDPKRRKEGMNLERENTSHGGGTSSSCFYHRPSNPPHGLSQRKLTGPGEEPHSCVPKSKTPEYLAH
;
A
#
# COMPACT_ATOMS: atom_id res chain seq x y z
N MET A 1 -53.92 -12.45 11.51
CA MET A 1 -53.84 -12.93 10.11
C MET A 1 -52.45 -12.58 9.61
N GLY A 2 -51.80 -13.42 8.81
CA GLY A 2 -50.52 -13.06 8.19
C GLY A 2 -50.72 -12.00 7.11
N VAL A 3 -49.80 -11.04 7.00
CA VAL A 3 -49.83 -10.02 5.94
C VAL A 3 -49.29 -10.66 4.66
N ASP A 4 -50.03 -10.56 3.55
CA ASP A 4 -49.57 -11.07 2.25
C ASP A 4 -48.76 -9.99 1.52
N TYR A 5 -47.44 -10.00 1.70
CA TYR A 5 -46.52 -9.03 1.11
C TYR A 5 -46.57 -8.98 -0.42
N TYR A 6 -46.90 -10.09 -1.09
CA TYR A 6 -47.08 -10.12 -2.54
C TYR A 6 -48.32 -9.30 -2.97
N ALA A 7 -49.40 -9.38 -2.19
CA ALA A 7 -50.59 -8.57 -2.41
C ALA A 7 -50.33 -7.07 -2.17
N VAL A 8 -49.55 -6.72 -1.14
CA VAL A 8 -49.14 -5.33 -0.85
C VAL A 8 -48.34 -4.72 -2.00
N LEU A 9 -47.40 -5.48 -2.58
CA LEU A 9 -46.62 -5.05 -3.75
C LEU A 9 -47.36 -5.21 -5.09
N GLN A 10 -48.59 -5.73 -5.11
CA GLN A 10 -49.38 -5.99 -6.32
C GLN A 10 -48.68 -6.92 -7.33
N VAL A 11 -48.00 -7.94 -6.81
CA VAL A 11 -47.28 -8.98 -7.57
C VAL A 11 -47.85 -10.37 -7.28
N THR A 12 -47.52 -11.34 -8.13
CA THR A 12 -47.92 -12.73 -7.89
C THR A 12 -46.91 -13.43 -6.99
N ARG A 13 -47.30 -14.52 -6.31
CA ARG A 13 -46.37 -15.29 -5.46
C ARG A 13 -45.22 -15.98 -6.23
N ASN A 14 -45.34 -16.08 -7.55
CA ASN A 14 -44.30 -16.58 -8.46
C ASN A 14 -43.61 -15.45 -9.25
N SER A 15 -43.76 -14.19 -8.83
CA SER A 15 -43.12 -13.05 -9.51
C SER A 15 -41.62 -13.03 -9.24
N GLU A 16 -40.85 -12.91 -10.33
CA GLU A 16 -39.39 -12.76 -10.32
C GLU A 16 -38.94 -11.46 -9.63
N ASP A 17 -37.76 -11.46 -9.00
CA ASP A 17 -37.23 -10.34 -8.19
C ASP A 17 -37.16 -9.01 -8.96
N ALA A 18 -36.90 -9.08 -10.27
CA ALA A 18 -36.93 -7.93 -11.16
C ALA A 18 -38.33 -7.26 -11.20
N GLN A 19 -39.40 -8.06 -11.11
CA GLN A 19 -40.78 -7.57 -11.02
C GLN A 19 -41.07 -7.00 -9.63
N ILE A 20 -40.61 -7.63 -8.56
CA ILE A 20 -40.74 -7.14 -7.17
C ILE A 20 -40.05 -5.78 -7.03
N LYS A 21 -38.77 -5.66 -7.45
CA LYS A 21 -38.01 -4.39 -7.51
C LYS A 21 -38.66 -3.33 -8.41
N LYS A 22 -39.38 -3.72 -9.46
CA LYS A 22 -40.09 -2.79 -10.36
C LYS A 22 -41.41 -2.31 -9.76
N ALA A 23 -42.15 -3.18 -9.09
CA ALA A 23 -43.40 -2.87 -8.42
C ALA A 23 -43.16 -1.95 -7.21
N TYR A 24 -42.19 -2.28 -6.35
CA TYR A 24 -41.78 -1.43 -5.22
C TYR A 24 -41.46 -0.01 -5.67
N ARG A 25 -40.54 0.18 -6.65
CA ARG A 25 -40.20 1.51 -7.17
C ARG A 25 -41.41 2.27 -7.73
N LYS A 26 -42.33 1.58 -8.40
CA LYS A 26 -43.55 2.18 -8.97
C LYS A 26 -44.53 2.64 -7.88
N LEU A 27 -44.66 1.89 -6.79
CA LEU A 27 -45.58 2.19 -5.70
C LEU A 27 -44.99 3.21 -4.70
N ALA A 28 -43.70 3.07 -4.37
CA ALA A 28 -42.96 4.01 -3.52
C ALA A 28 -42.95 5.44 -4.11
N LEU A 29 -42.77 5.59 -5.43
CA LEU A 29 -42.85 6.90 -6.11
C LEU A 29 -44.27 7.47 -6.20
N LYS A 30 -45.31 6.64 -6.07
CA LYS A 30 -46.72 7.08 -6.06
C LYS A 30 -47.16 7.54 -4.68
N ASN A 31 -46.79 6.79 -3.64
CA ASN A 31 -47.23 7.02 -2.25
C ASN A 31 -46.17 7.77 -1.42
N HIS A 32 -45.21 8.43 -2.07
CA HIS A 32 -44.16 9.18 -1.38
C HIS A 32 -44.75 10.37 -0.63
N PRO A 33 -44.43 10.58 0.67
CA PRO A 33 -45.09 11.59 1.51
C PRO A 33 -44.92 13.04 1.01
N LEU A 34 -43.90 13.33 0.19
CA LEU A 34 -43.71 14.64 -0.45
C LEU A 34 -44.40 14.80 -1.82
N LYS A 35 -45.08 13.77 -2.35
CA LYS A 35 -45.61 13.75 -3.72
C LYS A 35 -47.08 13.36 -3.84
N SER A 36 -47.60 12.57 -2.90
CA SER A 36 -49.03 12.26 -2.75
C SER A 36 -49.62 13.02 -1.56
N ASN A 37 -50.78 13.64 -1.75
CA ASN A 37 -51.48 14.43 -0.73
C ASN A 37 -52.56 13.62 0.02
N GLU A 38 -52.55 12.29 -0.12
CA GLU A 38 -53.52 11.38 0.50
C GLU A 38 -53.11 11.08 1.96
N PRO A 39 -54.02 11.20 2.94
CA PRO A 39 -53.68 10.99 4.36
C PRO A 39 -53.26 9.54 4.68
N SER A 40 -53.65 8.57 3.86
CA SER A 40 -53.25 7.16 4.00
C SER A 40 -51.91 6.81 3.31
N ALA A 41 -51.38 7.70 2.44
CA ALA A 41 -50.13 7.46 1.73
C ALA A 41 -48.92 7.06 2.62
N PRO A 42 -48.63 7.69 3.78
CA PRO A 42 -47.47 7.32 4.59
C PRO A 42 -47.58 5.90 5.18
N GLU A 43 -48.79 5.45 5.50
CA GLU A 43 -49.02 4.11 6.06
C GLU A 43 -48.92 3.03 4.98
N ILE A 44 -49.47 3.29 3.80
CA ILE A 44 -49.30 2.42 2.62
C ILE A 44 -47.82 2.38 2.20
N PHE A 45 -47.10 3.50 2.24
CA PHE A 45 -45.66 3.57 1.95
C PHE A 45 -44.84 2.71 2.93
N LYS A 46 -45.18 2.76 4.23
CA LYS A 46 -44.55 1.90 5.26
C LYS A 46 -44.76 0.41 4.96
N GLN A 47 -45.99 0.00 4.65
CA GLN A 47 -46.32 -1.38 4.29
C GLN A 47 -45.60 -1.85 3.01
N ILE A 48 -45.48 -0.97 2.01
CA ILE A 48 -44.72 -1.24 0.77
C ILE A 48 -43.22 -1.43 1.05
N ALA A 49 -42.65 -0.68 2.00
CA ALA A 49 -41.26 -0.83 2.41
C ALA A 49 -41.03 -2.15 3.16
N GLU A 50 -41.85 -2.45 4.16
CA GLU A 50 -41.82 -3.71 4.92
C GLU A 50 -42.00 -4.94 4.02
N ALA A 51 -42.93 -4.88 3.06
CA ALA A 51 -43.14 -5.93 2.08
C ALA A 51 -41.96 -6.12 1.12
N TYR A 52 -41.19 -5.06 0.83
CA TYR A 52 -40.01 -5.15 -0.03
C TYR A 52 -38.80 -5.69 0.73
N ASP A 53 -38.57 -5.26 1.98
CA ASP A 53 -37.50 -5.76 2.86
C ASP A 53 -37.55 -7.31 2.92
N VAL A 54 -38.65 -7.84 3.43
CA VAL A 54 -38.88 -9.29 3.64
C VAL A 54 -38.80 -10.10 2.34
N LEU A 55 -39.16 -9.51 1.20
CA LEU A 55 -39.09 -10.17 -0.11
C LEU A 55 -37.73 -9.94 -0.83
N SER A 56 -36.84 -9.12 -0.29
CA SER A 56 -35.52 -8.82 -0.87
C SER A 56 -34.34 -9.35 -0.07
N ASP A 57 -34.54 -9.74 1.21
CA ASP A 57 -33.54 -10.25 2.15
C ASP A 57 -32.77 -11.52 1.70
N GLN A 58 -33.16 -12.15 0.59
CA GLN A 58 -32.37 -13.24 -0.02
C GLN A 58 -31.11 -12.76 -0.78
N PHE A 59 -30.85 -11.44 -0.83
CA PHE A 59 -29.82 -10.82 -1.68
C PHE A 59 -28.71 -10.04 -0.95
N PHE A 60 -28.51 -10.29 0.35
CA PHE A 60 -27.29 -9.88 1.05
C PHE A 60 -26.36 -11.08 1.25
N ASP A 61 -25.06 -10.88 1.06
CA ASP A 61 -24.06 -11.86 1.52
C ASP A 61 -23.96 -11.85 3.06
N ALA A 62 -23.19 -12.78 3.63
CA ALA A 62 -23.03 -12.89 5.08
C ALA A 62 -22.34 -11.67 5.74
N GLU A 63 -21.91 -10.69 4.94
CA GLU A 63 -21.24 -9.46 5.36
C GLU A 63 -22.11 -8.21 5.15
N GLY A 64 -23.32 -8.36 4.57
CA GLY A 64 -24.30 -7.29 4.41
C GLY A 64 -24.14 -6.44 3.14
N ASN A 65 -23.42 -6.93 2.13
CA ASN A 65 -23.23 -6.21 0.87
C ASN A 65 -24.38 -6.44 -0.13
N ASP A 66 -24.78 -5.40 -0.86
CA ASP A 66 -25.68 -5.49 -2.01
C ASP A 66 -25.07 -6.41 -3.09
N ILE A 67 -25.73 -7.54 -3.41
CA ILE A 67 -25.36 -8.34 -4.58
C ILE A 67 -25.76 -7.55 -5.86
N ASP A 68 -24.74 -7.10 -6.60
CA ASP A 68 -24.88 -6.22 -7.77
C ASP A 68 -25.52 -6.95 -8.98
N LEU A 69 -26.85 -7.07 -8.94
CA LEU A 69 -27.66 -7.63 -10.03
C LEU A 69 -27.58 -6.70 -11.27
N ASN A 70 -26.65 -7.05 -12.16
CA ASN A 70 -26.23 -6.36 -13.38
C ASN A 70 -27.31 -6.26 -14.49
N PHE A 71 -28.56 -5.92 -14.16
CA PHE A 71 -29.67 -5.80 -15.12
C PHE A 71 -30.50 -4.51 -14.93
N GLY A 72 -30.04 -3.43 -15.57
CA GLY A 72 -30.93 -2.40 -16.11
C GLY A 72 -31.70 -1.49 -15.13
N GLY A 73 -31.12 -1.13 -13.99
CA GLY A 73 -31.73 -0.11 -13.10
C GLY A 73 -31.75 1.30 -13.69
N LEU A 74 -32.63 2.19 -13.19
CA LEU A 74 -32.71 3.61 -13.57
C LEU A 74 -31.44 4.46 -13.28
N ARG A 75 -30.38 3.85 -12.71
CA ARG A 75 -29.03 4.42 -12.59
C ARG A 75 -28.08 4.00 -13.73
N GLY A 76 -28.57 3.32 -14.77
CA GLY A 76 -27.81 2.80 -15.92
C GLY A 76 -27.21 3.84 -16.88
N ARG A 77 -26.73 4.98 -16.38
CA ARG A 77 -25.89 5.92 -17.12
C ARG A 77 -24.67 6.31 -16.27
N GLY A 78 -23.59 5.55 -16.45
CA GLY A 78 -22.22 6.03 -16.26
C GLY A 78 -21.91 6.65 -14.90
N VAL A 79 -22.20 5.95 -13.80
CA VAL A 79 -21.48 6.20 -12.54
C VAL A 79 -20.02 5.90 -12.83
N GLN A 80 -19.18 6.93 -12.93
CA GLN A 80 -17.77 6.72 -13.25
C GLN A 80 -17.07 6.11 -12.04
N LYS A 81 -16.55 4.91 -12.22
CA LYS A 81 -15.71 4.22 -11.23
C LYS A 81 -14.26 4.67 -11.43
N GLN A 82 -13.55 4.88 -10.33
CA GLN A 82 -12.11 5.09 -10.36
C GLN A 82 -11.40 3.74 -10.20
N ASP A 83 -10.40 3.50 -11.03
CA ASP A 83 -9.55 2.31 -10.92
C ASP A 83 -8.64 2.39 -9.68
N PRO A 84 -8.24 1.24 -9.09
CA PRO A 84 -7.43 1.22 -7.87
C PRO A 84 -6.07 1.91 -8.08
N PRO A 85 -5.51 2.57 -7.04
CA PRO A 85 -4.23 3.28 -7.17
C PRO A 85 -3.07 2.37 -7.60
N ILE A 86 -2.24 2.88 -8.51
CA ILE A 86 -1.10 2.16 -9.09
C ILE A 86 0.15 2.52 -8.29
N GLU A 87 0.68 1.58 -7.51
CA GLU A 87 1.93 1.80 -6.76
C GLU A 87 3.18 1.55 -7.63
N ARG A 88 4.22 2.38 -7.45
CA ARG A 88 5.51 2.29 -8.15
C ARG A 88 6.67 2.61 -7.20
N ASP A 89 7.73 1.81 -7.24
CA ASP A 89 8.90 2.04 -6.41
C ASP A 89 9.79 3.17 -6.97
N LEU A 90 10.14 4.14 -6.12
CA LEU A 90 11.09 5.21 -6.40
C LEU A 90 12.41 4.94 -5.66
N TYR A 91 13.38 4.40 -6.38
CA TYR A 91 14.70 4.08 -5.85
C TYR A 91 15.62 5.31 -5.77
N LEU A 92 15.94 5.75 -4.55
CA LEU A 92 16.80 6.90 -4.24
C LEU A 92 18.08 6.44 -3.54
N SER A 93 19.21 7.09 -3.81
CA SER A 93 20.45 6.86 -3.05
C SER A 93 20.44 7.60 -1.70
N LEU A 94 21.42 7.33 -0.83
CA LEU A 94 21.52 8.06 0.44
C LEU A 94 21.92 9.52 0.22
N GLU A 95 22.71 9.81 -0.80
CA GLU A 95 23.08 11.16 -1.24
C GLU A 95 21.85 11.92 -1.77
N ASP A 96 21.03 11.28 -2.61
CA ASP A 96 19.75 11.84 -3.10
C ASP A 96 18.81 12.24 -1.96
N LEU A 97 18.78 11.45 -0.87
CA LEU A 97 17.96 11.68 0.31
C LEU A 97 18.58 12.67 1.30
N PHE A 98 19.91 12.85 1.25
CA PHE A 98 20.64 13.78 2.11
C PHE A 98 20.56 15.21 1.57
N PHE A 99 20.92 15.43 0.30
CA PHE A 99 20.89 16.75 -0.33
C PHE A 99 19.52 17.15 -0.86
N GLY A 100 18.62 16.18 -1.09
CA GLY A 100 17.42 16.37 -1.90
C GLY A 100 17.73 16.38 -3.40
N CYS A 101 16.77 16.01 -4.22
CA CYS A 101 16.94 16.00 -5.68
C CYS A 101 15.60 16.02 -6.43
N THR A 102 15.59 16.51 -7.67
CA THR A 102 14.41 16.44 -8.54
C THR A 102 14.52 15.20 -9.44
N LYS A 103 13.69 14.17 -9.21
CA LYS A 103 13.63 12.99 -10.09
C LYS A 103 12.54 13.19 -11.15
N LYS A 104 12.91 13.00 -12.43
CA LYS A 104 11.98 13.04 -13.56
C LYS A 104 11.68 11.62 -14.02
N ILE A 105 10.43 11.19 -13.92
CA ILE A 105 10.00 9.82 -14.24
C ILE A 105 9.06 9.88 -15.43
N LYS A 106 9.40 9.13 -16.48
CA LYS A 106 8.54 8.96 -17.65
C LYS A 106 7.51 7.87 -17.37
N ILE A 107 6.23 8.21 -17.44
CA ILE A 107 5.12 7.26 -17.46
C ILE A 107 4.53 7.21 -18.87
N SER A 108 4.15 6.02 -19.33
CA SER A 108 3.28 5.83 -20.48
C SER A 108 1.87 5.58 -19.95
N ARG A 109 0.88 6.30 -20.51
CA ARG A 109 -0.54 6.13 -20.15
C ARG A 109 -1.42 6.13 -21.39
N ARG A 110 -2.53 5.41 -21.33
CA ARG A 110 -3.61 5.48 -22.30
C ARG A 110 -4.41 6.78 -22.09
N VAL A 111 -4.60 7.53 -23.16
CA VAL A 111 -5.41 8.76 -23.21
C VAL A 111 -6.52 8.55 -24.22
N LEU A 112 -7.76 8.89 -23.84
CA LEU A 112 -8.91 8.82 -24.75
C LEU A 112 -8.82 9.97 -25.76
N ASN A 113 -9.03 9.68 -27.05
CA ASN A 113 -9.08 10.71 -28.08
C ASN A 113 -10.45 11.42 -28.09
N GLU A 114 -10.55 12.52 -28.83
CA GLU A 114 -11.77 13.34 -28.96
C GLU A 114 -12.97 12.53 -29.46
N ASP A 115 -12.73 11.48 -30.27
CA ASP A 115 -13.74 10.53 -30.76
C ASP A 115 -14.46 9.76 -29.63
N LYS A 116 -13.90 9.71 -28.41
CA LYS A 116 -14.36 8.91 -27.25
C LYS A 116 -14.39 7.39 -27.42
N TYR A 117 -14.08 6.87 -28.62
CA TYR A 117 -13.97 5.44 -28.92
C TYR A 117 -12.52 4.97 -29.08
N SER A 118 -11.65 5.82 -29.65
CA SER A 118 -10.24 5.50 -29.88
C SER A 118 -9.37 5.97 -28.70
N SER A 119 -8.30 5.24 -28.39
CA SER A 119 -7.35 5.58 -27.32
C SER A 119 -5.92 5.51 -27.82
N THR A 120 -5.09 6.46 -27.39
CA THR A 120 -3.67 6.55 -27.77
C THR A 120 -2.78 6.44 -26.54
N ILE A 121 -1.64 5.76 -26.67
CA ILE A 121 -0.64 5.75 -25.61
C ILE A 121 0.16 7.05 -25.73
N LYS A 122 0.16 7.84 -24.67
CA LYS A 122 0.93 9.09 -24.57
C LYS A 122 1.87 9.02 -23.39
N ASP A 123 3.09 9.48 -23.63
CA ASP A 123 4.09 9.61 -22.59
C ASP A 123 3.94 10.93 -21.83
N LYS A 124 4.06 10.89 -20.51
CA LYS A 124 4.12 12.08 -19.64
C LYS A 124 5.30 11.96 -18.70
N ILE A 125 5.97 13.08 -18.44
CA ILE A 125 7.05 13.15 -17.46
C ILE A 125 6.47 13.72 -16.16
N LEU A 126 6.53 12.94 -15.09
CA LEU A 126 6.21 13.38 -13.74
C LEU A 126 7.51 13.82 -13.04
N THR A 127 7.45 14.96 -12.36
CA THR A 127 8.57 15.55 -11.62
C THR A 127 8.33 15.37 -10.13
N ILE A 128 9.25 14.70 -9.44
CA ILE A 128 9.20 14.46 -7.99
C ILE A 128 10.35 15.21 -7.34
N ASP A 129 10.01 16.20 -6.53
CA ASP A 129 10.97 16.98 -5.77
C ASP A 129 11.21 16.33 -4.41
N VAL A 130 12.23 15.48 -4.35
CA VAL A 130 12.66 14.78 -3.13
C VAL A 130 13.25 15.79 -2.17
N ARG A 131 12.61 15.97 -1.01
CA ARG A 131 13.14 16.85 0.05
C ARG A 131 14.21 16.11 0.86
N PRO A 132 15.23 16.83 1.36
CA PRO A 132 16.18 16.28 2.35
C PRO A 132 15.46 15.57 3.50
N GLY A 133 16.01 14.44 3.93
CA GLY A 133 15.51 13.68 5.08
C GLY A 133 14.30 12.78 4.81
N TRP A 134 13.79 12.67 3.58
CA TRP A 134 12.75 11.67 3.29
C TRP A 134 13.13 10.26 3.76
N ARG A 135 12.17 9.54 4.35
CA ARG A 135 12.37 8.19 4.90
C ARG A 135 11.84 7.15 3.91
N GLN A 136 12.40 5.94 3.95
CA GLN A 136 11.82 4.79 3.26
C GLN A 136 10.32 4.64 3.55
N GLY A 137 9.51 4.37 2.51
CA GLY A 137 8.06 4.25 2.63
C GLY A 137 7.28 5.56 2.52
N THR A 138 7.95 6.72 2.35
CA THR A 138 7.27 7.98 1.99
C THR A 138 6.49 7.79 0.68
N ARG A 139 5.21 8.16 0.65
CA ARG A 139 4.30 8.00 -0.51
C ARG A 139 4.07 9.35 -1.18
N ILE A 140 4.15 9.40 -2.50
CA ILE A 140 3.92 10.59 -3.33
C ILE A 140 2.82 10.26 -4.34
N THR A 141 1.64 10.84 -4.17
CA THR A 141 0.46 10.58 -5.02
C THR A 141 0.37 11.60 -6.15
N PHE A 142 0.18 11.10 -7.37
CA PHE A 142 -0.20 11.88 -8.54
C PHE A 142 -1.63 11.51 -8.94
N GLU A 143 -2.56 12.41 -8.68
CA GLU A 143 -3.98 12.18 -8.97
C GLU A 143 -4.24 12.01 -10.47
N LYS A 144 -5.04 10.99 -10.84
CA LYS A 144 -5.61 10.82 -12.18
C LYS A 144 -4.58 10.72 -13.32
N GLU A 145 -3.34 10.34 -13.01
CA GLU A 145 -2.26 10.17 -14.00
C GLU A 145 -2.22 8.78 -14.66
N GLY A 146 -3.02 7.82 -14.19
CA GLY A 146 -3.14 6.48 -14.77
C GLY A 146 -3.83 6.42 -16.15
N ASP A 147 -4.18 5.20 -16.56
CA ASP A 147 -4.84 4.94 -17.85
C ASP A 147 -6.28 5.49 -17.88
N GLN A 148 -6.64 6.14 -18.98
CA GLN A 148 -7.97 6.70 -19.21
C GLN A 148 -8.81 5.76 -20.07
N GLY A 149 -10.04 5.49 -19.64
CA GLY A 149 -11.02 4.68 -20.36
C GLY A 149 -12.38 5.37 -20.50
N PRO A 150 -13.25 4.90 -21.42
CA PRO A 150 -14.60 5.42 -21.55
C PRO A 150 -15.41 5.15 -20.27
N ASN A 151 -15.91 6.22 -19.64
CA ASN A 151 -16.61 6.21 -18.34
C ASN A 151 -15.78 5.74 -17.12
N ILE A 152 -14.44 5.70 -17.21
CA ILE A 152 -13.55 5.34 -16.11
C ILE A 152 -12.74 6.58 -15.70
N ILE A 153 -12.70 6.88 -14.39
CA ILE A 153 -11.79 7.89 -13.86
C ILE A 153 -10.40 7.24 -13.77
N PRO A 154 -9.36 7.80 -14.40
CA PRO A 154 -8.02 7.24 -14.35
C PRO A 154 -7.52 7.08 -12.91
N ALA A 155 -6.81 5.99 -12.65
CA ALA A 155 -6.20 5.69 -11.36
C ALA A 155 -5.19 6.76 -10.94
N ASP A 156 -4.97 6.87 -9.63
CA ASP A 156 -3.90 7.67 -9.05
C ASP A 156 -2.59 6.87 -9.08
N ILE A 157 -1.46 7.52 -9.36
CA ILE A 157 -0.14 6.88 -9.35
C ILE A 157 0.57 7.24 -8.05
N ILE A 158 0.92 6.24 -7.24
CA ILE A 158 1.58 6.43 -5.95
C ILE A 158 3.03 5.96 -6.06
N PHE A 159 3.98 6.89 -5.94
CA PHE A 159 5.40 6.54 -5.82
C PHE A 159 5.76 6.27 -4.36
N VAL A 160 6.34 5.11 -4.09
CA VAL A 160 6.81 4.70 -2.76
C VAL A 160 8.33 4.81 -2.73
N VAL A 161 8.87 5.61 -1.81
CA VAL A 161 10.33 5.79 -1.66
C VAL A 161 10.97 4.50 -1.18
N LYS A 162 11.94 3.99 -1.95
CA LYS A 162 12.82 2.88 -1.61
C LYS A 162 14.27 3.35 -1.58
N GLU A 163 15.00 2.99 -0.54
CA GLU A 163 16.42 3.32 -0.42
C GLU A 163 17.25 2.29 -1.23
N LYS A 164 18.18 2.78 -2.03
CA LYS A 164 19.18 1.94 -2.71
C LYS A 164 20.24 1.50 -1.70
N LEU A 165 20.73 0.26 -1.87
CA LEU A 165 21.89 -0.21 -1.12
C LEU A 165 23.11 0.67 -1.47
N HIS A 166 23.72 1.29 -0.45
CA HIS A 166 24.93 2.10 -0.59
C HIS A 166 26.15 1.29 -0.09
N PRO A 167 27.31 1.31 -0.80
CA PRO A 167 28.44 0.42 -0.51
C PRO A 167 29.14 0.64 0.84
N ARG A 168 29.04 1.84 1.44
CA ARG A 168 29.73 2.17 2.70
C ARG A 168 28.78 2.27 3.90
N PHE A 169 27.56 2.74 3.67
CA PHE A 169 26.63 3.15 4.73
C PHE A 169 25.32 2.41 4.61
N ARG A 170 24.80 1.97 5.76
CA ARG A 170 23.43 1.49 5.92
C ARG A 170 22.68 2.50 6.78
N ARG A 171 21.58 3.05 6.27
CA ARG A 171 20.74 3.97 7.03
C ARG A 171 19.82 3.20 7.97
N GLU A 172 19.69 3.67 9.20
CA GLU A 172 18.69 3.21 10.16
C GLU A 172 17.97 4.43 10.76
N ARG A 173 16.79 4.73 10.21
CA ARG A 173 15.98 5.92 10.50
C ARG A 173 16.75 7.22 10.22
N ASP A 174 17.36 7.79 11.25
CA ASP A 174 18.07 9.06 11.20
C ASP A 174 19.60 8.89 11.39
N ASN A 175 20.04 7.65 11.69
CA ASN A 175 21.44 7.29 11.85
C ASN A 175 22.01 6.65 10.57
N LEU A 176 23.32 6.79 10.36
CA LEU A 176 24.08 6.09 9.33
C LEU A 176 25.08 5.14 9.97
N LEU A 177 24.93 3.85 9.72
CA LEU A 177 25.86 2.81 10.18
C LEU A 177 26.98 2.63 9.14
N PHE A 178 28.22 2.66 9.61
CA PHE A 178 29.43 2.39 8.82
C PHE A 178 30.19 1.22 9.44
N VAL A 179 30.50 0.19 8.64
CA VAL A 179 31.25 -0.98 9.11
C VAL A 179 32.68 -0.89 8.57
N TYR A 180 33.64 -0.65 9.47
CA TYR A 180 35.06 -0.57 9.12
C TYR A 180 35.83 -1.80 9.62
N PRO A 181 36.42 -2.63 8.73
CA PRO A 181 37.24 -3.76 9.15
C PRO A 181 38.62 -3.29 9.66
N ILE A 182 38.84 -3.37 10.97
CA ILE A 182 40.13 -3.05 11.60
C ILE A 182 40.97 -4.33 11.74
N PRO A 183 42.22 -4.37 11.24
CA PRO A 183 43.11 -5.50 11.46
C PRO A 183 43.56 -5.56 12.94
N LEU A 184 43.70 -6.77 13.49
CA LEU A 184 43.93 -7.00 14.93
C LEU A 184 45.10 -6.16 15.51
N GLY A 185 46.20 -5.99 14.78
CA GLY A 185 47.33 -5.17 15.23
C GLY A 185 46.95 -3.71 15.49
N LYS A 186 46.12 -3.10 14.62
CA LYS A 186 45.59 -1.72 14.81
C LYS A 186 44.49 -1.65 15.88
N ALA A 187 43.79 -2.76 16.12
CA ALA A 187 42.77 -2.86 17.16
C ALA A 187 43.35 -2.93 18.59
N LEU A 188 44.61 -3.36 18.75
CA LEU A 188 45.26 -3.55 20.05
C LEU A 188 46.15 -2.38 20.50
N THR A 189 46.69 -1.59 19.58
CA THR A 189 47.61 -0.48 19.91
C THR A 189 46.85 0.83 20.05
N CYS A 190 46.62 1.50 18.92
CA CYS A 190 45.74 2.63 18.70
C CYS A 190 45.70 2.88 17.19
N CYS A 191 44.60 3.44 16.67
CA CYS A 191 44.54 3.81 15.26
C CYS A 191 43.56 4.96 14.99
N THR A 192 43.85 5.72 13.94
CA THR A 192 42.90 6.67 13.35
C THR A 192 42.16 5.99 12.21
N VAL A 193 40.82 6.03 12.25
CA VAL A 193 39.96 5.56 11.16
C VAL A 193 39.49 6.76 10.36
N GLU A 194 39.78 6.74 9.06
CA GLU A 194 39.36 7.77 8.12
C GLU A 194 38.01 7.39 7.48
N VAL A 195 36.98 8.21 7.70
CA VAL A 195 35.63 7.97 7.18
C VAL A 195 35.22 9.13 6.29
N ARG A 196 35.05 8.87 4.99
CA ARG A 196 34.44 9.83 4.05
C ARG A 196 32.92 9.77 4.18
N THR A 197 32.31 10.88 4.60
CA THR A 197 30.86 11.07 4.77
C THR A 197 30.09 11.09 3.43
N LEU A 198 28.77 11.27 3.50
CA LEU A 198 27.94 11.60 2.32
C LEU A 198 28.25 13.02 1.76
N ASP A 199 28.76 13.93 2.60
CA ASP A 199 29.21 15.28 2.21
C ASP A 199 30.60 15.30 1.53
N ASP A 200 31.18 14.14 1.23
CA ASP A 200 32.59 13.94 0.87
C ASP A 200 33.63 14.49 1.88
N ARG A 201 33.19 15.08 3.01
CA ARG A 201 34.05 15.44 4.14
C ARG A 201 34.71 14.19 4.71
N LEU A 202 35.99 14.29 5.02
CA LEU A 202 36.82 13.21 5.56
C LEU A 202 36.97 13.39 7.08
N LEU A 203 36.43 12.45 7.84
CA LEU A 203 36.46 12.44 9.31
C LEU A 203 37.62 11.56 9.79
N ASN A 204 38.44 12.11 10.68
CA ASN A 204 39.52 11.38 11.33
C ASN A 204 39.06 10.98 12.73
N ILE A 205 38.66 9.72 12.90
CA ILE A 205 38.16 9.19 14.16
C ILE A 205 39.32 8.52 14.91
N PRO A 206 39.88 9.13 15.97
CA PRO A 206 40.89 8.47 16.78
C PRO A 206 40.26 7.36 17.63
N ILE A 207 40.97 6.24 17.73
CA ILE A 207 40.67 5.10 18.57
C ILE A 207 41.89 4.84 19.45
N ASN A 208 41.79 5.29 20.70
CA ASN A 208 42.91 5.29 21.66
C ASN A 208 42.94 4.04 22.55
N ASP A 209 41.81 3.35 22.70
CA ASP A 209 41.68 2.15 23.52
C ASP A 209 41.28 0.93 22.69
N ILE A 210 41.71 -0.23 23.19
CA ILE A 210 41.57 -1.55 22.57
C ILE A 210 40.14 -1.75 22.02
N VAL A 211 40.08 -2.21 20.77
CA VAL A 211 38.82 -2.48 20.06
C VAL A 211 38.45 -3.94 20.23
N HIS A 212 37.35 -4.16 20.94
CA HIS A 212 36.66 -5.45 20.94
C HIS A 212 35.71 -5.57 19.75
N TRP A 213 35.44 -6.79 19.29
CA TRP A 213 34.57 -7.09 18.14
C TRP A 213 33.12 -6.60 18.25
N LYS A 214 32.67 -6.20 19.45
CA LYS A 214 31.35 -5.58 19.70
C LYS A 214 31.42 -4.06 19.99
N LYS A 215 32.58 -3.42 19.85
CA LYS A 215 32.74 -1.99 20.17
C LYS A 215 32.06 -1.16 19.08
N GLU A 216 30.88 -0.63 19.39
CA GLU A 216 30.24 0.41 18.61
C GLU A 216 30.76 1.78 19.07
N LYS A 217 30.98 2.71 18.14
CA LYS A 217 31.37 4.09 18.43
C LYS A 217 30.46 5.02 17.63
N THR A 218 29.61 5.75 18.33
CA THR A 218 28.77 6.80 17.75
C THR A 218 29.55 8.10 17.71
N GLU A 219 29.63 8.72 16.53
CA GLU A 219 30.16 10.08 16.35
C GLU A 219 29.01 10.99 15.92
N SER A 220 28.71 12.01 16.73
CA SER A 220 27.74 13.04 16.38
C SER A 220 28.41 14.08 15.47
N LEU A 221 27.90 14.22 14.25
CA LEU A 221 28.34 15.29 13.35
C LEU A 221 27.64 16.59 13.73
N ASP A 222 28.35 17.43 14.48
CA ASP A 222 27.86 18.75 14.85
C ASP A 222 27.51 19.60 13.61
N ASN A 223 26.44 20.38 13.74
CA ASN A 223 25.89 21.27 12.71
C ASN A 223 25.41 20.61 11.41
N GLN A 224 24.59 19.56 11.53
CA GLN A 224 23.28 19.62 10.84
C GLN A 224 22.14 19.27 11.79
N SER A 225 21.75 20.26 12.60
CA SER A 225 20.36 20.44 12.99
C SER A 225 19.51 20.78 11.75
N LEU A 226 19.36 19.79 10.86
CA LEU A 226 18.12 19.65 10.13
C LEU A 226 17.04 19.65 11.20
N SER A 227 16.29 20.74 11.30
CA SER A 227 15.11 20.79 12.17
C SER A 227 14.08 19.86 11.56
N TRP A 228 14.17 18.57 11.91
CA TRP A 228 13.24 17.52 11.55
C TRP A 228 11.90 17.78 12.25
N SER A 229 11.20 18.82 11.83
CA SER A 229 9.75 18.78 11.84
C SER A 229 9.35 17.82 10.71
N PRO A 230 8.74 16.66 11.01
CA PRO A 230 7.74 16.15 10.08
C PRO A 230 6.76 17.31 9.95
N SER A 231 6.69 17.92 8.77
CA SER A 231 5.60 18.84 8.47
C SER A 231 4.34 18.00 8.49
N LEU A 232 3.70 17.96 9.66
CA LEU A 232 2.37 17.42 9.84
C LEU A 232 1.52 18.10 8.78
N GLU A 233 1.11 17.33 7.78
CA GLU A 233 0.38 17.81 6.63
C GLU A 233 -0.98 18.28 7.14
N ARG A 234 -1.06 19.58 7.45
CA ARG A 234 -2.24 20.17 8.07
C ARG A 234 -3.35 20.17 7.04
N ASP A 235 -4.33 19.28 7.26
CA ASP A 235 -5.59 19.26 6.56
C ASP A 235 -6.10 20.69 6.33
N PRO A 236 -6.38 21.10 5.08
CA PRO A 236 -6.78 22.48 4.76
C PRO A 236 -8.23 22.80 5.17
N LYS A 237 -8.74 22.18 6.25
CA LYS A 237 -10.10 22.34 6.79
C LYS A 237 -10.17 22.30 8.32
N ARG A 238 -9.50 23.24 9.02
CA ARG A 238 -9.98 23.68 10.34
C ARG A 238 -9.88 25.19 10.53
N ARG A 239 -11.02 25.87 10.38
CA ARG A 239 -11.16 27.30 10.72
C ARG A 239 -11.14 27.48 12.24
N LYS A 240 -10.38 28.50 12.66
CA LYS A 240 -10.51 29.37 13.85
C LYS A 240 -11.44 28.93 14.99
N GLU A 241 -10.82 28.67 16.14
CA GLU A 241 -11.18 29.02 17.54
C GLU A 241 -10.02 28.45 18.37
N GLY A 242 -9.46 29.07 19.42
CA GLY A 242 -9.64 30.33 20.12
C GLY A 242 -8.41 30.51 21.03
N MET A 243 -8.23 31.67 21.67
CA MET A 243 -7.04 31.95 22.48
C MET A 243 -7.02 31.16 23.80
N ASN A 244 -5.84 30.79 24.28
CA ASN A 244 -5.41 31.27 25.60
C ASN A 244 -3.88 31.22 25.78
N LEU A 245 -3.35 32.26 26.43
CA LEU A 245 -2.06 32.19 27.10
C LEU A 245 -2.27 31.46 28.43
N GLU A 246 -1.28 30.68 28.84
CA GLU A 246 -0.87 30.67 30.25
C GLU A 246 0.63 30.43 30.34
N ARG A 247 1.31 31.22 31.17
CA ARG A 247 2.70 30.98 31.59
C ARG A 247 2.62 30.22 32.90
N GLU A 248 3.54 29.29 33.14
CA GLU A 248 4.14 29.19 34.47
C GLU A 248 5.56 28.61 34.40
N ASN A 249 6.33 28.86 35.46
CA ASN A 249 7.79 28.87 35.46
C ASN A 249 8.40 27.66 36.20
N THR A 250 9.70 27.44 35.97
CA THR A 250 10.69 26.88 36.95
C THR A 250 10.51 25.42 37.42
N SER A 251 11.54 24.62 37.77
CA SER A 251 13.01 24.74 37.70
C SER A 251 13.70 23.43 38.20
N HIS A 252 15.01 23.25 37.91
CA HIS A 252 15.93 22.23 38.48
C HIS A 252 15.61 20.74 38.16
N GLY A 253 16.56 19.79 38.08
CA GLY A 253 18.03 19.85 38.12
C GLY A 253 18.64 18.42 38.18
N GLY A 254 19.91 18.24 37.75
CA GLY A 254 20.65 16.95 37.78
C GLY A 254 20.20 15.90 36.73
N GLY A 255 20.99 14.91 36.32
CA GLY A 255 22.36 14.54 36.73
C GLY A 255 22.54 13.01 36.78
N THR A 256 23.63 12.49 36.19
CA THR A 256 24.21 11.13 36.37
C THR A 256 23.56 9.89 35.71
N SER A 257 24.24 9.41 34.64
CA SER A 257 24.80 8.06 34.42
C SER A 257 24.02 6.74 34.70
N SER A 258 23.78 6.01 33.61
CA SER A 258 24.10 4.57 33.37
C SER A 258 23.75 3.45 34.38
N SER A 259 23.04 2.42 33.87
CA SER A 259 23.38 1.02 34.14
C SER A 259 22.90 0.09 33.02
N CYS A 260 23.77 -0.81 32.54
CA CYS A 260 23.44 -1.81 31.51
C CYS A 260 22.84 -3.08 32.11
N PHE A 261 22.06 -3.83 31.31
CA PHE A 261 21.93 -5.28 31.48
C PHE A 261 22.09 -6.00 30.14
N TYR A 262 22.93 -7.03 30.12
CA TYR A 262 23.13 -7.96 29.01
C TYR A 262 22.42 -9.28 29.30
N HIS A 263 21.86 -9.91 28.26
CA HIS A 263 21.83 -11.37 28.18
C HIS A 263 22.52 -11.86 26.91
N ARG A 264 23.14 -13.03 27.02
CA ARG A 264 24.08 -13.62 26.05
C ARG A 264 23.65 -15.06 25.80
N PRO A 265 23.43 -15.50 24.55
CA PRO A 265 23.30 -16.91 24.24
C PRO A 265 24.68 -17.56 24.09
N SER A 266 24.79 -18.83 24.51
CA SER A 266 25.94 -19.72 24.32
C SER A 266 25.50 -21.03 23.65
N ASN A 267 26.40 -21.65 22.88
CA ASN A 267 26.17 -22.80 21.99
C ASN A 267 27.51 -23.55 21.80
N PRO A 268 27.62 -24.74 21.16
CA PRO A 268 26.71 -25.90 20.99
C PRO A 268 27.30 -27.09 21.83
N PRO A 269 27.77 -28.30 21.38
CA PRO A 269 27.44 -29.21 20.23
C PRO A 269 27.29 -30.73 20.58
N HIS A 270 27.09 -31.55 19.52
CA HIS A 270 27.08 -33.04 19.42
C HIS A 270 25.86 -33.82 19.99
N GLY A 271 25.33 -34.89 19.34
CA GLY A 271 25.55 -35.45 17.99
C GLY A 271 25.03 -36.91 17.82
N LEU A 272 24.69 -37.32 16.57
CA LEU A 272 24.41 -38.72 16.08
C LEU A 272 23.11 -39.41 16.60
N SER A 273 22.43 -40.34 15.89
CA SER A 273 22.41 -40.82 14.47
C SER A 273 21.22 -41.83 14.26
N GLN A 274 20.95 -42.28 13.01
CA GLN A 274 20.09 -43.43 12.58
C GLN A 274 18.55 -43.18 12.61
N ARG A 275 17.67 -43.63 11.68
CA ARG A 275 17.66 -44.45 10.43
C ARG A 275 16.54 -43.88 9.51
N LYS A 276 16.58 -43.83 8.15
CA LYS A 276 16.88 -44.80 7.06
C LYS A 276 15.62 -45.54 6.52
N LEU A 277 15.22 -45.22 5.28
CA LEU A 277 14.54 -46.08 4.26
C LEU A 277 14.78 -45.40 2.88
N THR A 278 15.62 -45.96 1.99
CA THR A 278 15.27 -46.64 0.70
C THR A 278 14.54 -45.75 -0.34
N GLY A 279 14.92 -45.66 -1.62
CA GLY A 279 15.88 -46.43 -2.43
C GLY A 279 15.97 -45.88 -3.89
N PRO A 280 16.77 -46.50 -4.79
CA PRO A 280 17.30 -45.91 -6.05
C PRO A 280 16.44 -46.21 -7.30
N GLY A 281 16.74 -45.73 -8.53
CA GLY A 281 17.79 -44.82 -9.02
C GLY A 281 18.00 -44.93 -10.55
N GLU A 282 19.03 -44.22 -11.05
CA GLU A 282 19.75 -44.39 -12.35
C GLU A 282 19.08 -44.06 -13.71
N GLU A 283 19.90 -43.45 -14.58
CA GLU A 283 19.75 -43.22 -16.03
C GLU A 283 20.17 -44.52 -16.80
N PRO A 284 20.24 -44.63 -18.16
CA PRO A 284 20.00 -43.65 -19.24
C PRO A 284 19.21 -44.22 -20.46
N HIS A 285 19.36 -43.57 -21.63
CA HIS A 285 18.82 -43.89 -22.96
C HIS A 285 18.71 -45.38 -23.36
N SER A 286 17.56 -45.82 -23.93
CA SER A 286 17.48 -46.34 -25.32
C SER A 286 16.07 -46.82 -25.77
N CYS A 287 15.83 -46.64 -27.08
CA CYS A 287 14.92 -47.32 -28.01
C CYS A 287 13.78 -48.26 -27.53
N VAL A 288 12.53 -47.88 -27.83
CA VAL A 288 11.44 -48.80 -28.24
C VAL A 288 10.69 -48.14 -29.43
N PRO A 289 10.40 -48.88 -30.53
CA PRO A 289 9.88 -48.28 -31.77
C PRO A 289 8.38 -47.95 -31.69
N LYS A 290 7.97 -46.89 -32.41
CA LYS A 290 6.55 -46.63 -32.71
C LYS A 290 6.15 -47.38 -33.97
N SER A 291 5.10 -48.19 -33.86
CA SER A 291 4.42 -48.84 -34.97
C SER A 291 3.75 -47.81 -35.89
N LYS A 292 4.17 -47.78 -37.17
CA LYS A 292 3.35 -47.37 -38.31
C LYS A 292 3.69 -48.23 -39.52
N THR A 293 2.66 -48.80 -40.12
CA THR A 293 2.71 -49.44 -41.44
C THR A 293 3.03 -48.40 -42.52
N PRO A 294 3.63 -48.86 -43.62
CA PRO A 294 2.89 -48.78 -44.89
C PRO A 294 2.93 -50.11 -45.67
N GLU A 295 2.19 -50.13 -46.78
CA GLU A 295 1.87 -51.32 -47.56
C GLU A 295 2.83 -51.58 -48.74
N TYR A 296 2.72 -52.81 -49.25
CA TYR A 296 2.81 -53.23 -50.66
C TYR A 296 4.15 -53.42 -51.42
N LEU A 297 4.20 -54.64 -52.00
CA LEU A 297 4.70 -55.05 -53.32
C LEU A 297 6.20 -55.11 -53.63
N ALA A 298 6.63 -56.38 -53.76
CA ALA A 298 7.54 -56.94 -54.76
C ALA A 298 8.07 -56.01 -55.87
N HIS A 299 9.40 -56.00 -56.05
CA HIS A 299 10.05 -56.85 -57.04
C HIS A 299 11.55 -57.06 -56.75
#